data_AF-A0A5C5VAL8-F1
#
_entry.id   AF-A0A5C5VAL8-F1
#
_cell.length_a   1.000
_cell.length_b   1.000
_cell.length_c   1.000
_cell.angle_alpha   90.00
_cell.angle_beta   90.00
_cell.angle_gamma   90.00
#
_symmetry.space_group_name_H-M   'P 1'
#
loop_
_entity.id
_entity.type
_entity.pdbx_description
1 polymer ?
#
loop_
_entity_poly.entity_id
_entity_poly.type
_entity_poly.pdbx_seq_one_letter_code
_entity_poly.pdbx_strand_id
1 'polypeptide(L)'
;MDTIENSAGESIVDDGVHWLDEHGDYLFSYALARIGDSHQAEDLVQESFLAAVRGKSGFRGESTVRTWLTSILRRKVIDYFRGQRRAEKKIKLSACDLAVDTAEARSDDRIPVDGLQFSNVFDQCLKKLSPAAAEAFVLRIMDGLGTNEVCRTLGISARNLSVRLHRARFALKECLEKNGFHG
;
A
#
# COMPACT_ATOMS: atom_id res chain seq x y z
N MET A 1 -14.58 -42.49 14.62
CA MET A 1 -15.88 -42.64 13.93
C MET A 1 -16.44 -41.24 13.75
N ASP A 2 -16.47 -40.64 12.56
CA ASP A 2 -16.42 -41.28 11.23
C ASP A 2 -15.49 -40.55 10.26
N THR A 3 -14.40 -41.26 9.95
CA THR A 3 -13.53 -41.04 8.81
C THR A 3 -14.19 -41.72 7.61
N ILE A 4 -14.42 -41.00 6.52
CA ILE A 4 -14.75 -41.60 5.23
C ILE A 4 -13.53 -41.41 4.33
N GLU A 5 -12.73 -42.47 4.19
CA GLU A 5 -11.63 -42.57 3.23
C GLU A 5 -12.18 -42.82 1.82
N ASN A 6 -11.55 -42.21 0.82
CA ASN A 6 -11.69 -42.62 -0.58
C ASN A 6 -10.37 -43.19 -1.11
N SER A 7 -10.50 -44.16 -2.01
CA SER A 7 -9.48 -45.08 -2.55
C SER A 7 -8.31 -44.49 -3.34
N ALA A 8 -8.08 -43.17 -3.29
CA ALA A 8 -6.97 -42.50 -3.98
C ALA A 8 -5.93 -41.85 -3.05
N GLY A 9 -6.11 -41.89 -1.73
CA GLY A 9 -5.09 -41.43 -0.78
C GLY A 9 -4.76 -39.93 -0.86
N GLU A 10 -5.56 -39.13 -1.56
CA GLU A 10 -5.37 -37.70 -1.71
C GLU A 10 -6.34 -36.94 -0.80
N SER A 11 -5.77 -36.21 0.16
CA SER A 11 -6.45 -35.33 1.09
C SER A 11 -7.29 -34.29 0.34
N ILE A 12 -8.61 -34.49 0.35
CA ILE A 12 -9.58 -33.49 -0.10
C ILE A 12 -9.63 -32.41 0.98
N VAL A 13 -9.51 -31.14 0.55
CA VAL A 13 -9.52 -29.88 1.33
C VAL A 13 -8.13 -29.31 1.69
N ASP A 14 -7.30 -29.00 0.68
CA ASP A 14 -6.28 -27.94 0.80
C ASP A 14 -6.98 -26.58 0.62
N ASP A 15 -7.70 -26.16 1.64
CA ASP A 15 -8.34 -24.84 1.72
C ASP A 15 -7.26 -23.78 1.92
N GLY A 16 -7.41 -22.59 1.33
CA GLY A 16 -6.41 -21.50 1.38
C GLY A 16 -6.00 -20.99 2.77
N VAL A 17 -6.35 -21.69 3.86
CA VAL A 17 -5.90 -21.55 5.24
C VAL A 17 -4.37 -21.65 5.34
N HIS A 18 -3.73 -22.59 4.64
CA HIS A 18 -2.27 -22.73 4.69
C HIS A 18 -1.52 -21.52 4.11
N TRP A 19 -2.14 -20.78 3.19
CA TRP A 19 -1.51 -19.57 2.64
C TRP A 19 -1.31 -18.49 3.68
N LEU A 20 -2.17 -18.42 4.72
CA LEU A 20 -1.98 -17.47 5.81
C LEU A 20 -0.71 -17.79 6.58
N ASP A 21 -0.53 -19.06 6.96
CA ASP A 21 0.65 -19.51 7.71
C ASP A 21 1.95 -19.36 6.89
N GLU A 22 1.90 -19.63 5.58
CA GLU A 22 3.10 -19.57 4.72
C GLU A 22 3.49 -18.16 4.27
N HIS A 23 2.52 -17.25 4.15
CA HIS A 23 2.71 -15.97 3.46
C HIS A 23 2.26 -14.76 4.27
N GLY A 24 1.58 -14.95 5.41
CA GLY A 24 1.07 -13.88 6.27
C GLY A 24 2.15 -12.88 6.67
N ASP A 25 3.23 -13.36 7.29
CA ASP A 25 4.33 -12.51 7.78
C ASP A 25 4.99 -11.69 6.66
N TYR A 26 5.19 -12.31 5.49
CA TYR A 26 5.76 -11.64 4.33
C TYR A 26 4.83 -10.53 3.81
N LEU A 27 3.53 -10.83 3.68
CA LEU A 27 2.54 -9.88 3.19
C LEU A 27 2.30 -8.74 4.20
N PHE A 28 2.33 -9.05 5.49
CA PHE A 28 2.25 -8.06 6.56
C PHE A 28 3.47 -7.13 6.55
N SER A 29 4.68 -7.68 6.51
CA SER A 29 5.91 -6.89 6.39
C SER A 29 5.90 -6.02 5.12
N TYR A 30 5.41 -6.56 4.00
CA TYR A 30 5.24 -5.83 2.75
C TYR A 30 4.27 -4.64 2.90
N ALA A 31 3.11 -4.85 3.52
CA ALA A 31 2.11 -3.82 3.74
C ALA A 31 2.60 -2.75 4.74
N LEU A 32 3.19 -3.19 5.85
CA LEU A 32 3.71 -2.32 6.89
C LEU A 32 4.78 -1.37 6.35
N ALA A 33 5.72 -1.89 5.55
CA ALA A 33 6.77 -1.09 4.90
C ALA A 33 6.24 -0.02 3.91
N ARG A 34 4.94 -0.08 3.54
CA ARG A 34 4.31 0.85 2.60
C ARG A 34 3.31 1.79 3.26
N ILE A 35 2.68 1.37 4.34
CA ILE A 35 1.56 2.07 4.98
C ILE A 35 2.00 2.78 6.26
N GLY A 36 2.98 2.21 6.97
CA GLY A 36 3.49 2.73 8.25
C GLY A 36 2.56 2.49 9.44
N ASP A 37 1.37 1.93 9.21
CA ASP A 37 0.34 1.70 10.23
C ASP A 37 0.06 0.19 10.32
N SER A 38 0.31 -0.41 11.48
CA SER A 38 0.17 -1.85 11.72
C SER A 38 -1.27 -2.33 11.54
N HIS A 39 -2.24 -1.59 12.08
CA HIS A 39 -3.65 -1.99 12.02
C HIS A 39 -4.15 -1.95 10.58
N GLN A 40 -3.82 -0.88 9.84
CA GLN A 40 -4.18 -0.79 8.43
C GLN A 40 -3.45 -1.84 7.60
N ALA A 41 -2.19 -2.18 7.92
CA ALA A 41 -1.47 -3.25 7.25
C ALA A 41 -2.12 -4.62 7.48
N GLU A 42 -2.50 -4.94 8.71
CA GLU A 42 -3.24 -6.16 9.08
C GLU A 42 -4.57 -6.27 8.32
N ASP A 43 -5.36 -5.20 8.32
CA ASP A 43 -6.65 -5.15 7.63
C ASP A 43 -6.50 -5.45 6.13
N LEU A 44 -5.53 -4.81 5.46
CA LEU A 44 -5.30 -5.03 4.04
C LEU A 44 -4.79 -6.46 3.74
N VAL A 45 -4.01 -7.06 4.62
CA VAL A 45 -3.56 -8.46 4.48
C VAL A 45 -4.75 -9.40 4.62
N GLN A 46 -5.61 -9.20 5.63
CA GLN A 46 -6.82 -9.99 5.82
C GLN A 46 -7.76 -9.90 4.61
N GLU A 47 -8.02 -8.68 4.11
CA GLU A 47 -8.80 -8.49 2.88
C GLU A 47 -8.19 -9.19 1.67
N SER A 48 -6.86 -9.24 1.60
CA SER A 48 -6.14 -9.88 0.49
C SER A 48 -6.31 -11.40 0.53
N PHE A 49 -6.21 -12.02 1.70
CA PHE A 49 -6.48 -13.45 1.85
C PHE A 49 -7.94 -13.79 1.57
N LEU A 50 -8.89 -12.99 2.06
CA LEU A 50 -10.31 -13.17 1.75
C LEU A 50 -10.58 -13.08 0.25
N ALA A 51 -9.97 -12.12 -0.44
CA ALA A 51 -10.06 -12.00 -1.89
C ALA A 51 -9.40 -13.19 -2.61
N ALA A 52 -8.27 -13.68 -2.10
CA ALA A 52 -7.55 -14.83 -2.66
C ALA A 52 -8.36 -16.12 -2.53
N VAL A 53 -8.97 -16.40 -1.37
CA VAL A 53 -9.83 -17.57 -1.17
C VAL A 53 -11.03 -17.54 -2.13
N ARG A 54 -11.68 -16.37 -2.26
CA ARG A 54 -12.79 -16.17 -3.21
C ARG A 54 -12.36 -16.30 -4.68
N GLY A 55 -11.11 -15.94 -4.99
CA GLY A 55 -10.54 -15.93 -6.33
C GLY A 55 -9.68 -17.15 -6.68
N LYS A 56 -9.59 -18.15 -5.81
CA LYS A 56 -8.66 -19.30 -5.94
C LYS A 56 -8.83 -20.03 -7.27
N SER A 57 -10.06 -20.23 -7.73
CA SER A 57 -10.37 -20.89 -9.01
C SER A 57 -9.85 -20.13 -10.24
N GLY A 58 -9.59 -18.82 -10.11
CA GLY A 58 -9.01 -17.99 -11.17
C GLY A 58 -7.49 -18.00 -11.22
N PHE A 59 -6.80 -18.62 -10.25
CA PHE A 59 -5.36 -18.70 -10.23
C PHE A 59 -4.86 -19.75 -11.22
N ARG A 60 -4.18 -19.29 -12.28
CA ARG A 60 -3.75 -20.14 -13.40
C ARG A 60 -2.39 -20.83 -13.20
N GLY A 61 -1.72 -20.62 -12.06
CA GLY A 61 -0.39 -21.18 -11.82
C GLY A 61 0.75 -20.56 -12.65
N GLU A 62 0.48 -19.47 -13.39
CA GLU A 62 1.48 -18.76 -14.20
C GLU A 62 2.53 -17.99 -13.36
N SER A 63 2.37 -17.96 -12.04
CA SER A 63 3.28 -17.35 -11.08
C SER A 63 3.25 -18.14 -9.77
N THR A 64 4.18 -17.86 -8.85
CA THR A 64 4.11 -18.43 -7.50
C THR A 64 2.90 -17.88 -6.73
N VAL A 65 2.36 -18.64 -5.79
CA VAL A 65 1.25 -18.19 -4.90
C VAL A 65 1.60 -16.87 -4.23
N ARG A 66 2.82 -16.75 -3.67
CA ARG A 66 3.31 -15.49 -3.08
C ARG A 66 3.25 -14.31 -4.05
N THR A 67 3.68 -14.49 -5.31
CA THR A 67 3.62 -13.42 -6.33
C THR A 67 2.19 -13.00 -6.61
N TRP A 68 1.29 -13.99 -6.73
CA TRP A 68 -0.12 -13.74 -6.96
C TRP A 68 -0.80 -13.03 -5.78
N LEU A 69 -0.57 -13.48 -4.54
CA LEU A 69 -1.07 -12.81 -3.33
C LEU A 69 -0.52 -11.38 -3.20
N THR A 70 0.76 -11.18 -3.48
CA THR A 70 1.38 -9.84 -3.50
C THR A 70 0.69 -8.93 -4.52
N SER A 71 0.27 -9.48 -5.67
CA SER A 71 -0.46 -8.71 -6.68
C SER A 71 -1.86 -8.28 -6.20
N ILE A 72 -2.54 -9.11 -5.40
CA ILE A 72 -3.83 -8.77 -4.77
C ILE A 72 -3.61 -7.67 -3.73
N LEU A 73 -2.67 -7.88 -2.81
CA LEU A 73 -2.34 -6.92 -1.76
C LEU A 73 -1.90 -5.57 -2.33
N ARG A 74 -1.09 -5.56 -3.37
CA ARG A 74 -0.66 -4.35 -4.08
C ARG A 74 -1.85 -3.53 -4.58
N ARG A 75 -2.88 -4.17 -5.15
CA ARG A 75 -4.10 -3.47 -5.59
C ARG A 75 -4.84 -2.84 -4.40
N LYS A 76 -4.91 -3.55 -3.28
CA LYS A 76 -5.50 -3.05 -2.03
C LYS A 76 -4.75 -1.86 -1.46
N VAL A 77 -3.41 -1.90 -1.44
CA VAL A 77 -2.57 -0.77 -1.03
C VAL A 77 -2.82 0.45 -1.93
N ILE A 78 -2.91 0.27 -3.25
CA ILE A 78 -3.26 1.34 -4.18
C ILE A 78 -4.64 1.94 -3.85
N ASP A 79 -5.65 1.10 -3.65
CA ASP A 79 -7.01 1.56 -3.35
C ASP A 79 -7.12 2.24 -1.98
N TYR A 80 -6.34 1.79 -0.98
CA TYR A 80 -6.19 2.44 0.31
C TYR A 80 -5.72 3.90 0.16
N PHE A 81 -4.64 4.13 -0.60
CA PHE A 81 -4.16 5.49 -0.88
C PHE A 81 -5.16 6.34 -1.67
N ARG A 82 -5.95 5.74 -2.58
CA ARG A 82 -7.05 6.43 -3.26
C ARG A 82 -8.17 6.84 -2.29
N GLY A 83 -8.47 5.98 -1.31
CA GLY A 83 -9.49 6.18 -0.29
C GLY A 83 -9.17 7.31 0.68
N GLN A 84 -7.94 7.34 1.21
CA GLN A 84 -7.48 8.35 2.18
C GLN A 84 -7.73 9.79 1.69
N ARG A 85 -7.39 10.10 0.43
CA ARG A 85 -7.65 11.44 -0.12
C ARG A 85 -9.13 11.79 -0.28
N ARG A 86 -10.02 10.81 -0.49
CA ARG A 86 -11.47 11.09 -0.53
C ARG A 86 -11.98 11.46 0.87
N ALA A 87 -11.50 10.75 1.89
CA ALA A 87 -11.79 11.06 3.28
C ALA A 87 -11.25 12.45 3.66
N GLU A 88 -9.98 12.75 3.36
CA GLU A 88 -9.38 14.06 3.60
C GLU A 88 -10.08 15.20 2.84
N LYS A 89 -10.45 14.99 1.57
CA LYS A 89 -11.19 15.98 0.78
C LYS A 89 -12.58 16.23 1.38
N LYS A 90 -13.25 15.18 1.88
CA LYS A 90 -14.57 15.28 2.53
C LYS A 90 -14.47 16.02 3.87
N ILE A 91 -13.43 15.77 4.66
CA ILE A 91 -13.14 16.51 5.91
C ILE A 91 -12.86 17.98 5.60
N LYS A 92 -12.04 18.30 4.58
CA LYS A 92 -11.78 19.69 4.17
C LYS A 92 -13.01 20.42 3.63
N LEU A 93 -13.90 19.72 2.91
CA LEU A 93 -15.16 20.29 2.43
C LEU A 93 -16.15 20.55 3.59
N SER A 94 -16.14 19.69 4.62
CA SER A 94 -16.94 19.85 5.84
C SER A 94 -16.38 20.90 6.80
N ALA A 95 -15.06 21.14 6.79
CA ALA A 95 -14.42 22.16 7.61
C ALA A 95 -14.63 23.59 7.07
N CYS A 96 -15.11 23.75 5.83
CA CYS A 96 -15.49 25.07 5.29
C CYS A 96 -16.73 25.68 5.96
N ASP A 97 -17.49 24.93 6.76
CA ASP A 97 -18.63 25.46 7.53
C ASP A 97 -18.26 25.86 8.97
N LEU A 98 -17.00 25.67 9.39
CA LEU A 98 -16.51 26.06 10.71
C LEU A 98 -15.15 26.75 10.57
N ALA A 99 -15.18 27.99 10.11
CA ALA A 99 -14.05 28.90 10.30
C ALA A 99 -13.94 29.25 11.78
N VAL A 100 -13.14 28.48 12.51
CA VAL A 100 -12.55 28.93 13.79
C VAL A 100 -11.05 29.10 13.53
N ASP A 101 -10.61 30.34 13.60
CA ASP A 101 -9.20 30.70 13.65
C ASP A 101 -8.53 29.99 14.82
N THR A 102 -7.75 28.96 14.55
CA THR A 102 -6.70 28.52 15.46
C THR A 102 -5.36 28.88 14.84
N ALA A 103 -4.88 30.05 15.24
CA ALA A 103 -3.55 30.54 14.98
C ALA A 103 -2.48 29.55 15.48
N GLU A 104 -1.50 29.35 14.60
CA GLU A 104 -0.11 28.92 14.81
C GLU A 104 0.26 28.21 16.13
N ALA A 105 0.57 26.92 16.01
CA ALA A 105 1.67 26.33 16.77
C ALA A 105 2.85 26.10 15.82
N ARG A 106 3.70 27.13 15.66
CA ARG A 106 5.07 26.94 15.17
C ARG A 106 5.87 26.31 16.31
N SER A 107 5.92 24.98 16.40
CA SER A 107 6.97 24.31 17.16
C SER A 107 8.26 24.33 16.33
N ASP A 108 9.11 25.31 16.62
CA ASP A 108 10.53 25.23 16.36
C ASP A 108 11.11 24.16 17.30
N ASP A 109 11.03 22.90 16.87
CA ASP A 109 11.79 21.82 17.47
C ASP A 109 12.63 21.23 16.35
N ARG A 110 13.93 21.51 16.40
CA ARG A 110 14.92 20.75 15.62
C ARG A 110 15.02 19.37 16.24
N ILE A 111 14.17 18.46 15.80
CA ILE A 111 14.06 17.12 16.39
C ILE A 111 15.28 16.28 15.97
N PRO A 112 15.95 15.59 16.91
CA PRO A 112 17.04 14.66 16.61
C PRO A 112 16.56 13.54 15.68
N VAL A 113 17.31 13.32 14.59
CA VAL A 113 16.97 12.36 13.54
C VAL A 113 17.20 10.93 14.03
N ASP A 114 16.16 10.31 14.57
CA ASP A 114 16.07 8.86 14.74
C ASP A 114 15.35 8.24 13.52
N GLY A 115 15.74 7.03 13.11
CA GLY A 115 15.22 6.37 11.90
C GLY A 115 13.70 6.13 11.94
N LEU A 116 13.12 5.98 13.13
CA LEU A 116 11.68 5.87 13.34
C LEU A 116 10.92 7.17 13.01
N GLN A 117 11.57 8.33 13.16
CA GLN A 117 10.96 9.62 12.83
C GLN A 117 10.95 9.88 11.33
N PHE A 118 12.00 9.46 10.62
CA PHE A 118 12.02 9.56 9.16
C PHE A 118 10.89 8.76 8.52
N SER A 119 10.68 7.50 8.95
CA SER A 119 9.60 6.67 8.42
C SER A 119 8.23 7.32 8.61
N ASN A 120 7.95 7.82 9.82
CA ASN A 120 6.70 8.52 10.12
C ASN A 120 6.49 9.76 9.24
N VAL A 121 7.52 10.58 9.08
CA VAL A 121 7.43 11.79 8.24
C VAL A 121 7.32 11.44 6.76
N PHE A 122 8.06 10.43 6.30
CA PHE A 122 7.99 9.93 4.94
C PHE A 122 6.60 9.40 4.60
N ASP A 123 5.97 8.66 5.50
CA ASP A 123 4.60 8.16 5.33
C ASP A 123 3.58 9.29 5.29
N GLN A 124 3.73 10.30 6.14
CA GLN A 124 2.91 11.51 6.09
C GLN A 124 3.10 12.28 4.78
N CYS A 125 4.32 12.34 4.26
CA CYS A 125 4.61 12.97 2.98
C CYS A 125 4.04 12.18 1.80
N LEU A 126 4.14 10.84 1.82
CA LEU A 126 3.51 9.96 0.84
C LEU A 126 2.00 10.16 0.80
N LYS A 127 1.33 10.29 1.96
CA LYS A 127 -0.12 10.56 2.05
C LYS A 127 -0.54 11.87 1.37
N LYS A 128 0.36 12.86 1.30
CA LYS A 128 0.11 14.17 0.64
C LYS A 128 0.23 14.11 -0.89
N LEU A 129 0.79 13.05 -1.47
CA LEU A 129 0.91 12.94 -2.93
C LEU A 129 -0.46 12.77 -3.59
N SER A 130 -0.57 13.20 -4.85
CA SER A 130 -1.73 12.80 -5.68
C SER A 130 -1.75 11.27 -5.82
N PRO A 131 -2.91 10.59 -5.86
CA PRO A 131 -2.98 9.13 -5.89
C PRO A 131 -2.25 8.57 -7.10
N ALA A 132 -2.43 9.20 -8.25
CA ALA A 132 -1.73 8.86 -9.48
C ALA A 132 -0.20 8.89 -9.33
N ALA A 133 0.34 9.84 -8.58
CA ALA A 133 1.78 9.97 -8.33
C ALA A 133 2.26 8.97 -7.27
N ALA A 134 1.51 8.81 -6.17
CA ALA A 134 1.81 7.83 -5.12
C ALA A 134 1.82 6.40 -5.68
N GLU A 135 0.81 6.02 -6.45
CA GLU A 135 0.70 4.71 -7.11
C GLU A 135 1.92 4.44 -8.01
N ALA A 136 2.27 5.40 -8.86
CA ALA A 136 3.43 5.27 -9.74
C ALA A 136 4.73 5.12 -8.93
N PHE A 137 4.87 5.90 -7.85
CA PHE A 137 6.05 5.88 -6.99
C PHE A 137 6.20 4.55 -6.24
N VAL A 138 5.14 4.08 -5.57
CA VAL A 138 5.14 2.81 -4.85
C VAL A 138 5.52 1.67 -5.81
N LEU A 139 4.86 1.58 -6.96
CA LEU A 139 5.12 0.50 -7.91
C LEU A 139 6.55 0.57 -8.51
N ARG A 140 7.01 1.75 -8.93
CA ARG A 140 8.29 1.86 -9.64
C ARG A 140 9.50 1.85 -8.71
N ILE A 141 9.38 2.51 -7.56
CA ILE A 141 10.50 2.85 -6.66
C ILE A 141 10.52 1.92 -5.46
N MET A 142 9.38 1.68 -4.80
CA MET A 142 9.33 0.84 -3.60
C MET A 142 9.22 -0.65 -3.95
N ASP A 143 8.39 -1.00 -4.94
CA ASP A 143 8.23 -2.39 -5.39
C ASP A 143 9.26 -2.78 -6.46
N GLY A 144 10.00 -1.81 -7.02
CA GLY A 144 11.05 -2.06 -8.01
C GLY A 144 10.57 -2.53 -9.39
N LEU A 145 9.28 -2.39 -9.71
CA LEU A 145 8.74 -2.88 -10.98
C LEU A 145 9.38 -2.19 -12.19
N GLY A 146 9.49 -2.94 -13.29
CA GLY A 146 9.89 -2.36 -14.58
C GLY A 146 8.83 -1.39 -15.11
N THR A 147 9.25 -0.36 -15.86
CA THR A 147 8.37 0.65 -16.47
C THR A 147 7.17 0.03 -17.21
N ASN A 148 7.41 -1.01 -18.01
CA ASN A 148 6.37 -1.68 -18.79
C ASN A 148 5.34 -2.41 -17.91
N GLU A 149 5.77 -2.95 -16.77
CA GLU A 149 4.88 -3.62 -15.83
C GLU A 149 4.02 -2.61 -15.05
N VAL A 150 4.61 -1.49 -14.63
CA VAL A 150 3.86 -0.39 -14.00
C VAL A 150 2.83 0.20 -14.97
N CYS A 151 3.22 0.42 -16.23
CA CYS A 151 2.32 0.90 -17.28
C CYS A 151 1.13 -0.05 -17.50
N ARG A 152 1.37 -1.36 -17.57
CA ARG A 152 0.32 -2.38 -17.67
C ARG A 152 -0.58 -2.40 -16.43
N THR A 153 0.02 -2.32 -15.23
CA THR A 153 -0.70 -2.34 -13.95
C THR A 153 -1.63 -1.14 -13.79
N LEU A 154 -1.18 0.05 -14.19
CA LEU A 154 -1.93 1.30 -14.05
C LEU A 154 -2.76 1.69 -15.29
N GLY A 155 -2.60 0.99 -16.42
CA GLY A 155 -3.26 1.32 -17.68
C GLY A 155 -2.81 2.66 -18.27
N ILE A 156 -1.52 3.02 -18.17
CA ILE A 156 -0.99 4.32 -18.60
C ILE A 156 0.20 4.20 -19.54
N SER A 157 0.47 5.25 -20.33
CA SER A 157 1.67 5.32 -21.17
C SER A 157 2.95 5.57 -20.37
N ALA A 158 4.10 5.17 -20.92
CA ALA A 158 5.41 5.42 -20.31
C ALA A 158 5.67 6.93 -20.08
N ARG A 159 5.23 7.79 -21.01
CA ARG A 159 5.30 9.25 -20.85
C ARG A 159 4.49 9.72 -19.64
N ASN A 160 3.27 9.20 -19.48
CA ASN A 160 2.42 9.53 -18.32
C ASN A 160 3.06 9.08 -17.01
N LEU A 161 3.64 7.87 -16.99
CA LEU A 161 4.38 7.34 -15.85
C LEU A 161 5.57 8.24 -15.46
N SER A 162 6.39 8.66 -16.42
CA SER A 162 7.52 9.57 -16.16
C SER A 162 7.07 10.89 -15.52
N VAL A 163 5.95 11.46 -15.99
CA VAL A 163 5.38 12.69 -15.42
C VAL A 163 4.89 12.45 -13.99
N ARG A 164 4.19 11.34 -13.72
CA ARG A 164 3.73 10.99 -12.36
C ARG A 164 4.90 10.80 -11.40
N LEU A 165 5.95 10.11 -11.82
CA LEU A 165 7.16 9.89 -11.02
C LEU A 165 7.92 11.19 -10.74
N HIS A 166 8.02 12.08 -11.72
CA HIS A 166 8.60 13.40 -11.51
C HIS A 166 7.82 14.18 -10.44
N ARG A 167 6.49 14.24 -10.57
CA ARG A 167 5.61 14.90 -9.59
C ARG A 167 5.73 14.28 -8.20
N ALA A 168 5.80 12.96 -8.11
CA ALA A 168 5.98 12.25 -6.85
C ALA A 168 7.28 12.66 -6.16
N ARG A 169 8.42 12.57 -6.88
CA ARG A 169 9.73 12.94 -6.33
C ARG A 169 9.80 14.40 -5.90
N PHE A 170 9.26 15.31 -6.72
CA PHE A 170 9.24 16.73 -6.42
C PHE A 170 8.42 17.02 -5.16
N ALA A 171 7.20 16.48 -5.07
CA ALA A 171 6.33 16.68 -3.90
C ALA A 171 6.91 16.04 -2.62
N LEU A 172 7.52 14.86 -2.73
CA LEU A 172 8.21 14.22 -1.59
C LEU A 172 9.39 15.06 -1.12
N LYS A 173 10.21 15.56 -2.05
CA LYS A 173 11.34 16.45 -1.72
C LYS A 173 10.86 17.69 -0.96
N GLU A 174 9.92 18.44 -1.52
CA GLU A 174 9.38 19.64 -0.86
C GLU A 174 8.77 19.34 0.51
N CYS A 175 8.10 18.19 0.65
CA CYS A 175 7.50 17.81 1.93
C CYS A 175 8.56 17.44 2.96
N LEU A 176 9.57 16.67 2.59
CA LEU A 176 10.67 16.27 3.48
C LEU A 176 11.48 17.49 3.94
N GLU A 177 11.81 18.41 3.03
CA GLU A 177 12.50 19.67 3.34
C GLU A 177 11.73 20.50 4.38
N LYS A 178 10.40 20.61 4.21
CA LYS A 178 9.52 21.30 5.18
C LYS A 178 9.49 20.66 6.57
N ASN A 179 9.81 19.37 6.67
CA ASN A 179 9.86 18.63 7.93
C ASN A 179 11.30 18.48 8.46
N GLY A 180 12.24 19.31 7.99
CA GLY A 180 13.60 19.37 8.51
C GLY A 180 14.58 18.39 7.85
N PHE A 181 14.13 17.55 6.93
CA PHE A 181 14.99 16.63 6.18
C PHE A 181 15.57 17.34 4.96
N HIS A 182 16.75 17.92 5.15
CA HIS A 182 17.53 18.55 4.09
C HIS A 182 18.54 17.52 3.57
N GLY A 183 18.54 17.28 2.26
CA GLY A 183 19.46 16.38 1.57
C GLY A 183 20.09 17.05 0.36
#